data_AF-A0A7C3PHS6-F1
#
_entry.id   AF-A0A7C3PHS6-F1
#
_cell.length_a   1.000
_cell.length_b   1.000
_cell.length_c   1.000
_cell.angle_alpha   90.00
_cell.angle_beta   90.00
_cell.angle_gamma   90.00
#
_symmetry.space_group_name_H-M   'P 1'
#
loop_
_entity.id
_entity.type
_entity.pdbx_description
1 polymer ?
#
loop_
_entity_poly.entity_id
_entity_poly.type
_entity_poly.pdbx_seq_one_letter_code
_entity_poly.pdbx_strand_id
1 'polypeptide(L)'
;MVVNYTTDAIIADEWGVLETYMHFLNGTLTFDELIRQQNESRLFFPKLIFIGMAALNNFHYNTYHECLLIFAVACFISINIFILSRFTLLLALWQYLFLAEIANLLIFSPISWDNWGWGIQLIVFIPIACITTALVLTKLNLKLPLVALLTALLGTFSTYSFSNGILYWVVIFPALVAARVSNFDQIKTVILSRWRTLSLWVTFAAINIAYFFYNYKKPSYHSSLLEALKNLFDAVLYFLAFLGAPLASANLLVAQGFGTVFLGCCIWVCFRVWRLRFQSGFLQVVYPWLCIGTYTLLSAALAALGRSSLGVSQALTYRYNTFSVYGWVALLYLITALWRHDPILVVNKAKHDRSRRTQLFRIFAVSLLVTTLIMQNFSWSHGLDMMKAEYRNRLYGKACLLSKEIVLEADCIARYVFPIVKYLETRPQELDSLGGWEPGLISMQDVNEAVTAQAPGSTFHGHVDTATSQEVGGFFKFWGWAILPEYKYPAHGVMLVALDAQGKATPIAIAPVNQERPDVKQAINTSDYRSQRFGWEMILPKERVPVGATQVIALAIDTNTGDLHRLVGSSQLQR
;
A
#
# COMPACT_ATOMS: atom_id res chain seq x y z
N MET A 1 2.20 -14.41 -1.42
CA MET A 1 2.36 -13.26 -0.50
C MET A 1 1.03 -12.52 -0.35
N VAL A 2 0.59 -11.75 -1.36
CA VAL A 2 -0.69 -11.00 -1.34
C VAL A 2 -1.87 -11.89 -0.96
N VAL A 3 -2.08 -13.00 -1.70
CA VAL A 3 -3.14 -14.00 -1.42
C VAL A 3 -3.15 -14.49 0.04
N ASN A 4 -1.99 -14.61 0.69
CA ASN A 4 -1.90 -15.24 2.02
C ASN A 4 -2.00 -14.24 3.18
N TYR A 5 -1.79 -12.95 2.94
CA TYR A 5 -1.63 -11.92 3.97
C TYR A 5 -2.46 -10.65 3.71
N THR A 6 -3.47 -10.76 2.86
CA THR A 6 -4.50 -9.74 2.69
C THR A 6 -5.78 -10.18 3.40
N THR A 7 -6.49 -9.22 3.97
CA THR A 7 -7.81 -9.39 4.60
C THR A 7 -8.86 -8.60 3.84
N ASP A 8 -10.13 -8.92 4.05
CA ASP A 8 -11.29 -8.13 3.64
C ASP A 8 -11.69 -7.05 4.69
N ALA A 9 -10.80 -6.73 5.63
CA ALA A 9 -11.04 -5.74 6.66
C ALA A 9 -11.12 -4.30 6.09
N ILE A 10 -12.10 -3.53 6.56
CA ILE A 10 -12.32 -2.13 6.17
C ILE A 10 -11.66 -1.20 7.20
N ILE A 11 -10.66 -0.45 6.75
CA ILE A 11 -9.79 0.34 7.63
C ILE A 11 -9.54 1.75 7.09
N ALA A 12 -9.36 2.71 8.00
CA ALA A 12 -8.90 4.07 7.71
C ALA A 12 -9.66 4.73 6.54
N ASP A 13 -8.94 5.21 5.52
CA ASP A 13 -9.49 5.95 4.38
C ASP A 13 -10.48 5.13 3.52
N GLU A 14 -10.52 3.79 3.66
CA GLU A 14 -11.48 2.91 2.98
C GLU A 14 -12.92 3.33 3.31
N TRP A 15 -13.17 3.76 4.55
CA TRP A 15 -14.49 4.22 4.98
C TRP A 15 -15.03 5.40 4.17
N GLY A 16 -14.15 6.28 3.65
CA GLY A 16 -14.57 7.39 2.81
C GLY A 16 -15.04 6.96 1.41
N VAL A 17 -14.51 5.84 0.90
CA VAL A 17 -15.01 5.22 -0.34
C VAL A 17 -16.36 4.55 -0.08
N LEU A 18 -16.47 3.86 1.05
CA LEU A 18 -17.70 3.21 1.47
C LEU A 18 -18.89 4.15 1.59
N GLU A 19 -18.70 5.40 2.03
CA GLU A 19 -19.79 6.39 2.03
C GLU A 19 -20.40 6.57 0.63
N THR A 20 -19.55 6.59 -0.41
CA THR A 20 -20.04 6.66 -1.79
C THR A 20 -20.74 5.35 -2.20
N TYR A 21 -20.26 4.21 -1.71
CA TYR A 21 -20.89 2.92 -1.94
C TYR A 21 -22.28 2.79 -1.27
N MET A 22 -22.45 3.31 -0.05
CA MET A 22 -23.76 3.35 0.61
C MET A 22 -24.77 4.20 -0.18
N HIS A 23 -24.33 5.33 -0.75
CA HIS A 23 -25.17 6.11 -1.68
C HIS A 23 -25.57 5.30 -2.92
N PHE A 24 -24.67 4.45 -3.44
CA PHE A 24 -24.97 3.55 -4.54
C PHE A 24 -26.02 2.49 -4.17
N LEU A 25 -25.84 1.79 -3.05
CA LEU A 25 -26.81 0.80 -2.55
C LEU A 25 -28.20 1.42 -2.33
N ASN A 26 -28.26 2.65 -1.83
CA ASN A 26 -29.50 3.38 -1.60
C ASN A 26 -30.13 3.99 -2.88
N GLY A 27 -29.49 3.86 -4.05
CA GLY A 27 -29.98 4.48 -5.29
C GLY A 27 -29.92 6.02 -5.29
N THR A 28 -29.11 6.62 -4.41
CA THR A 28 -28.96 8.09 -4.24
C THR A 28 -27.65 8.63 -4.80
N LEU A 29 -26.82 7.78 -5.43
CA LEU A 29 -25.53 8.17 -5.97
C LEU A 29 -25.67 9.24 -7.06
N THR A 30 -25.00 10.38 -6.86
CA THR A 30 -24.93 11.47 -7.84
C THR A 30 -23.52 11.62 -8.41
N PHE A 31 -23.40 12.33 -9.54
CA PHE A 31 -22.09 12.68 -10.09
C PHE A 31 -21.25 13.51 -9.10
N ASP A 32 -21.90 14.41 -8.35
CA ASP A 32 -21.23 15.25 -7.34
C ASP A 32 -20.64 14.41 -6.20
N GLU A 33 -21.30 13.33 -5.78
CA GLU A 33 -20.76 12.38 -4.80
C GLU A 33 -19.53 11.63 -5.33
N LEU A 34 -19.56 11.22 -6.60
CA LEU A 34 -18.44 10.52 -7.24
C LEU A 34 -17.18 11.39 -7.35
N ILE A 35 -17.33 12.67 -7.70
CA ILE A 35 -16.19 13.58 -7.89
C ILE A 35 -15.85 14.41 -6.65
N ARG A 36 -16.58 14.21 -5.55
CA ARG A 36 -16.33 14.88 -4.27
C ARG A 36 -14.89 14.64 -3.82
N GLN A 37 -14.29 15.72 -3.31
CA GLN A 37 -12.95 15.66 -2.76
C GLN A 37 -12.92 14.75 -1.52
N GLN A 38 -11.95 13.85 -1.47
CA GLN A 38 -11.61 13.01 -0.33
C GLN A 38 -10.13 13.21 -0.01
N ASN A 39 -9.83 13.75 1.17
CA ASN A 39 -8.50 14.25 1.53
C ASN A 39 -7.97 15.20 0.43
N GLU A 40 -6.78 14.99 -0.12
CA GLU A 40 -6.22 15.84 -1.19
C GLU A 40 -6.64 15.44 -2.60
N SER A 41 -7.43 14.37 -2.75
CA SER A 41 -7.71 13.73 -4.03
C SER A 41 -9.17 13.85 -4.45
N ARG A 42 -9.43 13.65 -5.74
CA ARG A 42 -10.76 13.36 -6.29
C ARG A 42 -10.75 11.97 -6.87
N LEU A 43 -11.32 11.02 -6.14
CA LEU A 43 -11.20 9.59 -6.42
C LEU A 43 -12.29 9.08 -7.38
N PHE A 44 -12.59 9.82 -8.45
CA PHE A 44 -13.69 9.49 -9.35
C PHE A 44 -13.55 8.09 -9.96
N PHE A 45 -12.41 7.79 -10.60
CA PHE A 45 -12.21 6.48 -11.22
C PHE A 45 -12.04 5.35 -10.19
N PRO A 46 -11.27 5.51 -9.09
CA PRO A 46 -11.20 4.51 -8.04
C PRO A 46 -12.57 4.17 -7.45
N LYS A 47 -13.41 5.16 -7.12
CA LYS A 47 -14.77 4.93 -6.62
C LYS A 47 -15.59 4.10 -7.60
N LEU A 48 -15.53 4.39 -8.90
CA LEU A 48 -16.21 3.59 -9.93
C LEU A 48 -15.68 2.15 -10.00
N ILE A 49 -14.37 1.96 -9.87
CA ILE A 49 -13.75 0.63 -9.85
C ILE A 49 -14.24 -0.16 -8.62
N PHE A 50 -14.19 0.43 -7.44
CA PHE A 50 -14.60 -0.22 -6.19
C PHE A 50 -16.09 -0.57 -6.19
N ILE A 51 -16.96 0.37 -6.60
CA ILE A 51 -18.40 0.12 -6.80
C ILE A 51 -18.62 -1.01 -7.82
N GLY A 52 -17.94 -0.95 -8.96
CA GLY A 52 -18.06 -1.97 -10.02
C GLY A 52 -17.63 -3.36 -9.54
N MET A 53 -16.57 -3.44 -8.74
CA MET A 53 -16.13 -4.71 -8.16
C MET A 53 -17.11 -5.25 -7.13
N ALA A 54 -17.64 -4.41 -6.24
CA ALA A 54 -18.65 -4.82 -5.28
C ALA A 54 -19.92 -5.31 -6.00
N ALA A 55 -20.36 -4.62 -7.05
CA ALA A 55 -21.50 -5.06 -7.88
C ALA A 55 -21.27 -6.42 -8.56
N LEU A 56 -20.03 -6.73 -8.98
CA LEU A 56 -19.68 -8.05 -9.52
C LEU A 56 -19.60 -9.13 -8.45
N ASN A 57 -19.42 -8.75 -7.18
CA ASN A 57 -19.36 -9.65 -6.02
C ASN A 57 -20.69 -9.69 -5.27
N ASN A 58 -21.81 -9.79 -5.99
CA ASN A 58 -23.17 -9.82 -5.44
C ASN A 58 -23.50 -8.64 -4.50
N PHE A 59 -22.95 -7.46 -4.77
CA PHE A 59 -23.09 -6.26 -3.93
C PHE A 59 -22.42 -6.37 -2.54
N HIS A 60 -21.49 -7.31 -2.36
CA HIS A 60 -20.68 -7.39 -1.15
C HIS A 60 -19.34 -6.69 -1.35
N TYR A 61 -19.11 -5.63 -0.58
CA TYR A 61 -17.85 -4.88 -0.58
C TYR A 61 -16.76 -5.73 0.07
N ASN A 62 -15.70 -6.03 -0.67
CA ASN A 62 -14.62 -6.89 -0.19
C ASN A 62 -13.24 -6.36 -0.63
N THR A 63 -12.47 -5.87 0.33
CA THR A 63 -11.15 -5.26 0.10
C THR A 63 -10.08 -6.28 -0.32
N TYR A 64 -10.33 -7.58 -0.16
CA TYR A 64 -9.43 -8.64 -0.65
C TYR A 64 -9.29 -8.58 -2.17
N HIS A 65 -10.40 -8.42 -2.90
CA HIS A 65 -10.38 -8.32 -4.36
C HIS A 65 -9.66 -7.05 -4.84
N GLU A 66 -9.74 -5.95 -4.08
CA GLU A 66 -9.05 -4.70 -4.38
C GLU A 66 -7.54 -4.88 -4.31
N CYS A 67 -7.06 -5.59 -3.29
CA CYS A 67 -5.65 -5.92 -3.16
C CYS A 67 -5.15 -6.87 -4.27
N LEU A 68 -5.99 -7.79 -4.74
CA LEU A 68 -5.67 -8.59 -5.93
C LEU A 68 -5.58 -7.73 -7.19
N LEU A 69 -6.45 -6.73 -7.33
CA LEU A 69 -6.38 -5.78 -8.43
C LEU A 69 -5.11 -4.92 -8.35
N ILE A 70 -4.67 -4.51 -7.15
CA ILE A 70 -3.37 -3.86 -6.95
C ILE A 70 -2.23 -4.71 -7.53
N PHE A 71 -2.22 -6.01 -7.21
CA PHE A 71 -1.23 -6.94 -7.75
C PHE A 71 -1.32 -7.06 -9.28
N ALA A 72 -2.52 -7.14 -9.85
CA ALA A 72 -2.72 -7.18 -11.30
C ALA A 72 -2.22 -5.89 -11.99
N VAL A 73 -2.47 -4.72 -11.41
CA VAL A 73 -1.96 -3.44 -11.92
C VAL A 73 -0.43 -3.37 -11.81
N ALA A 74 0.17 -3.90 -10.74
CA ALA A 74 1.63 -4.01 -10.61
C ALA A 74 2.23 -4.92 -11.70
N CYS A 75 1.59 -6.05 -12.01
CA CYS A 75 1.97 -6.91 -13.15
C CYS A 75 1.88 -6.15 -14.47
N PHE A 76 0.80 -5.39 -14.69
CA PHE A 76 0.65 -4.56 -15.89
C PHE A 76 1.75 -3.49 -16.02
N ILE A 77 2.12 -2.83 -14.92
CA ILE A 77 3.24 -1.88 -14.88
C ILE A 77 4.57 -2.57 -15.23
N SER A 78 4.83 -3.75 -14.65
CA SER A 78 6.01 -4.56 -14.95
C SER A 78 6.09 -4.94 -16.44
N ILE A 79 4.97 -5.36 -17.03
CA ILE A 79 4.87 -5.66 -18.47
C ILE A 79 5.19 -4.41 -19.29
N ASN A 80 4.64 -3.24 -18.95
CA ASN A 80 4.97 -1.99 -19.64
C ASN A 80 6.46 -1.65 -19.55
N ILE A 81 7.08 -1.83 -18.38
CA ILE A 81 8.52 -1.62 -18.18
C ILE A 81 9.33 -2.58 -19.05
N PHE A 82 8.94 -3.86 -19.10
CA PHE A 82 9.58 -4.84 -19.98
C PHE A 82 9.46 -4.44 -21.45
N ILE A 83 8.27 -4.05 -21.92
CA ILE A 83 8.03 -3.56 -23.28
C ILE A 83 8.89 -2.32 -23.58
N LEU A 84 8.95 -1.35 -22.67
CA LEU A 84 9.81 -0.17 -22.81
C LEU A 84 11.29 -0.54 -22.91
N SER A 85 11.74 -1.54 -22.14
CA SER A 85 13.11 -2.05 -22.23
C SER A 85 13.42 -2.59 -23.62
N ARG A 86 12.47 -3.32 -24.23
CA ARG A 86 12.59 -3.86 -25.60
C ARG A 86 12.63 -2.77 -26.66
N PHE A 87 11.91 -1.66 -26.45
CA PHE A 87 11.95 -0.50 -27.36
C PHE A 87 13.19 0.39 -27.21
N THR A 88 13.84 0.37 -26.04
CA THR A 88 14.91 1.33 -25.73
C THR A 88 16.30 0.70 -25.75
N LEU A 89 16.43 -0.58 -25.42
CA LEU A 89 17.72 -1.27 -25.34
C LEU A 89 17.80 -2.33 -26.44
N LEU A 90 19.01 -2.58 -26.94
CA LEU A 90 19.33 -3.69 -27.84
C LEU A 90 20.18 -4.72 -27.07
N LEU A 91 19.53 -5.73 -26.50
CA LEU A 91 20.16 -6.73 -25.63
C LEU A 91 19.87 -8.16 -26.10
N ALA A 92 20.60 -9.13 -25.54
CA ALA A 92 20.23 -10.54 -25.64
C ALA A 92 19.03 -10.84 -24.73
N LEU A 93 18.25 -11.88 -25.02
CA LEU A 93 17.05 -12.24 -24.25
C LEU A 93 17.34 -12.38 -22.75
N TRP A 94 18.40 -13.11 -22.38
CA TRP A 94 18.77 -13.32 -20.98
C TRP A 94 19.09 -12.01 -20.24
N GLN A 95 19.60 -10.98 -20.93
CA GLN A 95 19.89 -9.68 -20.32
C GLN A 95 18.60 -8.90 -20.04
N TYR A 96 17.60 -8.99 -20.92
CA TYR A 96 16.27 -8.42 -20.63
C TYR A 96 15.63 -9.12 -19.44
N LEU A 97 15.68 -10.46 -19.40
CA LEU A 97 15.13 -11.23 -18.29
C LEU A 97 15.84 -10.90 -16.97
N PHE A 98 17.17 -10.76 -16.99
CA PHE A 98 17.95 -10.36 -15.82
C PHE A 98 17.57 -8.95 -15.30
N LEU A 99 17.44 -7.97 -16.20
CA LEU A 99 17.01 -6.62 -15.81
C LEU A 99 15.57 -6.60 -15.31
N ALA A 100 14.68 -7.36 -15.96
CA ALA A 100 13.29 -7.51 -15.55
C ALA A 100 13.19 -8.16 -14.17
N GLU A 101 14.01 -9.16 -13.89
CA GLU A 101 14.08 -9.81 -12.58
C GLU A 101 14.47 -8.80 -11.49
N ILE A 102 15.55 -8.03 -11.69
CA ILE A 102 15.96 -7.00 -10.72
C ILE A 102 14.87 -5.94 -10.55
N ALA A 103 14.24 -5.48 -11.64
CA ALA A 103 13.15 -4.52 -11.57
C ALA A 103 11.96 -5.09 -10.79
N ASN A 104 11.60 -6.36 -11.00
CA ASN A 104 10.50 -7.02 -10.33
C ASN A 104 10.78 -7.30 -8.85
N LEU A 105 12.01 -7.61 -8.47
CA LEU A 105 12.41 -7.70 -7.07
C LEU A 105 12.14 -6.39 -6.32
N LEU A 106 12.31 -5.23 -6.98
CA LEU A 106 11.99 -3.92 -6.42
C LEU A 106 10.48 -3.64 -6.44
N ILE A 107 9.80 -3.87 -7.57
CA ILE A 107 8.37 -3.58 -7.77
C ILE A 107 7.50 -4.40 -6.83
N PHE A 108 7.77 -5.70 -6.70
CA PHE A 108 6.97 -6.63 -5.89
C PHE A 108 7.50 -6.81 -4.47
N SER A 109 8.32 -5.87 -3.99
CA SER A 109 8.90 -5.91 -2.66
C SER A 109 7.83 -5.89 -1.56
N PRO A 110 7.90 -6.76 -0.54
CA PRO A 110 7.00 -6.76 0.61
C PRO A 110 7.21 -5.53 1.51
N ILE A 111 8.28 -4.73 1.31
CA ILE A 111 8.48 -3.50 2.08
C ILE A 111 7.32 -2.50 1.91
N SER A 112 6.58 -2.60 0.81
CA SER A 112 5.35 -1.85 0.56
C SER A 112 4.11 -2.58 1.11
N TRP A 113 4.23 -3.33 2.23
CA TRP A 113 3.17 -4.18 2.79
C TRP A 113 1.85 -3.43 3.02
N ASP A 114 1.90 -2.15 3.41
CA ASP A 114 0.72 -1.27 3.51
C ASP A 114 -0.08 -1.27 2.20
N ASN A 115 0.62 -1.10 1.08
CA ASN A 115 0.03 -1.02 -0.25
C ASN A 115 -0.48 -2.36 -0.76
N TRP A 116 0.11 -3.48 -0.31
CA TRP A 116 -0.31 -4.81 -0.75
C TRP A 116 -1.54 -5.34 -0.04
N GLY A 117 -1.77 -4.91 1.21
CA GLY A 117 -2.89 -5.39 2.01
C GLY A 117 -4.06 -4.42 2.14
N TRP A 118 -3.94 -3.18 1.65
CA TRP A 118 -4.94 -2.13 1.85
C TRP A 118 -5.55 -1.72 0.50
N GLY A 119 -6.82 -2.09 0.28
CA GLY A 119 -7.51 -2.01 -1.01
C GLY A 119 -7.52 -0.63 -1.65
N ILE A 120 -7.80 0.43 -0.87
CA ILE A 120 -7.75 1.81 -1.37
C ILE A 120 -6.40 2.21 -1.97
N GLN A 121 -5.29 1.53 -1.63
CA GLN A 121 -3.97 1.86 -2.18
C GLN A 121 -3.85 1.60 -3.70
N LEU A 122 -4.86 1.01 -4.35
CA LEU A 122 -4.97 1.02 -5.81
C LEU A 122 -4.77 2.43 -6.40
N ILE A 123 -5.23 3.47 -5.69
CA ILE A 123 -5.08 4.87 -6.10
C ILE A 123 -3.62 5.27 -6.36
N VAL A 124 -2.64 4.69 -5.66
CA VAL A 124 -1.23 5.05 -5.84
C VAL A 124 -0.57 4.35 -7.02
N PHE A 125 -1.13 3.22 -7.50
CA PHE A 125 -0.62 2.48 -8.65
C PHE A 125 -1.17 3.01 -9.98
N ILE A 126 -2.38 3.58 -9.99
CA ILE A 126 -3.00 4.08 -11.22
C ILE A 126 -2.14 5.14 -11.94
N PRO A 127 -1.61 6.19 -11.28
CA PRO A 127 -0.80 7.20 -11.96
C PRO A 127 0.42 6.62 -12.69
N ILE A 128 1.16 5.71 -12.06
CA ILE A 128 2.34 5.09 -12.68
C ILE A 128 1.96 4.10 -13.78
N ALA A 129 0.82 3.39 -13.66
CA ALA A 129 0.26 2.59 -14.75
C ALA A 129 -0.07 3.47 -15.97
N CYS A 130 -0.69 4.63 -15.76
CA CYS A 130 -0.94 5.61 -16.81
C CYS A 130 0.37 6.13 -17.43
N ILE A 131 1.37 6.51 -16.62
CA ILE A 131 2.66 7.02 -17.11
C ILE A 131 3.36 5.97 -17.97
N THR A 132 3.51 4.74 -17.47
CA THR A 132 4.19 3.67 -18.21
C THR A 132 3.44 3.31 -19.50
N THR A 133 2.11 3.28 -19.48
CA THR A 133 1.29 3.07 -20.68
C THR A 133 1.46 4.20 -21.69
N ALA A 134 1.44 5.45 -21.24
CA ALA A 134 1.64 6.62 -22.09
C ALA A 134 3.01 6.59 -22.80
N LEU A 135 4.06 6.18 -22.07
CA LEU A 135 5.40 6.02 -22.62
C LEU A 135 5.49 4.86 -23.63
N VAL A 136 4.74 3.77 -23.43
CA VAL A 136 4.62 2.70 -24.44
C VAL A 136 3.93 3.25 -25.69
N LEU A 137 2.83 3.99 -25.55
CA LEU A 137 2.12 4.61 -26.68
C LEU A 137 3.02 5.55 -27.49
N THR A 138 3.94 6.28 -26.85
CA THR A 138 4.91 7.13 -27.55
C THR A 138 5.96 6.36 -28.35
N LYS A 139 6.11 5.04 -28.09
CA LYS A 139 7.01 4.14 -28.84
C LYS A 139 6.34 3.40 -29.98
N LEU A 140 5.01 3.31 -29.98
CA LEU A 140 4.26 2.71 -31.07
C LEU A 140 4.31 3.61 -32.32
N ASN A 141 4.19 2.99 -33.50
CA ASN A 141 4.14 3.69 -34.78
C ASN A 141 2.76 4.33 -35.05
N LEU A 142 2.31 5.17 -34.12
CA LEU A 142 1.03 5.87 -34.18
C LEU A 142 1.22 7.34 -34.57
N LYS A 143 0.19 7.96 -35.15
CA LYS A 143 0.18 9.39 -35.47
C LYS A 143 0.17 10.23 -34.19
N LEU A 144 0.91 11.34 -34.17
CA LEU A 144 1.04 12.20 -32.98
C LEU A 144 -0.31 12.69 -32.42
N PRO A 145 -1.30 13.13 -33.21
CA PRO A 145 -2.61 13.54 -32.67
C PRO A 145 -3.32 12.41 -31.92
N LEU A 146 -3.24 11.17 -32.40
CA LEU A 146 -3.82 10.02 -31.72
C LEU A 146 -3.09 9.71 -30.42
N VAL A 147 -1.75 9.72 -30.43
CA VAL A 147 -0.96 9.53 -29.19
C VAL A 147 -1.26 10.65 -28.19
N ALA A 148 -1.34 11.91 -28.64
CA ALA A 148 -1.69 13.04 -27.79
C ALA A 148 -3.10 12.86 -27.18
N LEU A 149 -4.09 12.46 -27.96
CA LEU A 149 -5.44 12.19 -27.45
C LEU A 149 -5.44 11.06 -26.40
N LEU A 150 -4.86 9.90 -26.73
CA LEU A 150 -4.83 8.75 -25.81
C LEU A 150 -4.07 9.08 -24.52
N THR A 151 -2.94 9.78 -24.62
CA THR A 151 -2.19 10.23 -23.44
C THR A 151 -2.91 11.32 -22.65
N ALA A 152 -3.73 12.16 -23.29
CA ALA A 152 -4.59 13.10 -22.58
C ALA A 152 -5.68 12.38 -21.77
N LEU A 153 -6.32 11.35 -22.35
CA LEU A 153 -7.30 10.52 -21.64
C LEU A 153 -6.68 9.80 -20.43
N LEU A 154 -5.48 9.22 -20.60
CA LEU A 154 -4.72 8.64 -19.49
C LEU A 154 -4.35 9.69 -18.42
N GLY A 155 -4.10 10.94 -18.81
CA GLY A 155 -3.84 12.03 -17.89
C GLY A 155 -5.05 12.39 -17.03
N THR A 156 -6.25 12.42 -17.63
CA THR A 156 -7.51 12.55 -16.90
C THR A 156 -7.71 11.39 -15.93
N PHE A 157 -7.52 10.15 -16.40
CA PHE A 157 -7.62 8.96 -15.57
C PHE A 157 -6.69 9.02 -14.36
N SER A 158 -5.43 9.41 -14.58
CA SER A 158 -4.43 9.62 -13.53
C SER A 158 -4.84 10.72 -12.53
N THR A 159 -5.23 11.91 -13.02
CA THR A 159 -5.59 13.07 -12.17
C THR A 159 -6.80 12.82 -11.29
N TYR A 160 -7.82 12.12 -11.78
CA TYR A 160 -9.02 11.78 -11.01
C TYR A 160 -8.96 10.37 -10.39
N SER A 161 -7.74 9.85 -10.21
CA SER A 161 -7.48 8.66 -9.41
C SER A 161 -6.70 8.97 -8.14
N PHE A 162 -5.73 9.89 -8.20
CA PHE A 162 -4.98 10.31 -7.02
C PHE A 162 -4.33 11.68 -7.26
N SER A 163 -4.13 12.47 -6.20
CA SER A 163 -3.56 13.83 -6.30
C SER A 163 -2.18 13.87 -6.97
N ASN A 164 -1.30 12.89 -6.68
CA ASN A 164 -0.01 12.77 -7.38
C ASN A 164 -0.16 12.50 -8.89
N GLY A 165 -1.35 12.10 -9.34
CA GLY A 165 -1.66 11.90 -10.75
C GLY A 165 -1.65 13.19 -11.59
N ILE A 166 -1.67 14.38 -10.96
CA ILE A 166 -1.47 15.66 -11.66
C ILE A 166 -0.06 15.76 -12.26
N LEU A 167 0.95 15.16 -11.61
CA LEU A 167 2.33 15.15 -12.10
C LEU A 167 2.47 14.48 -13.48
N TYR A 168 1.52 13.62 -13.86
CA TYR A 168 1.45 13.01 -15.18
C TYR A 168 1.60 14.03 -16.31
N TRP A 169 0.90 15.16 -16.21
CA TRP A 169 0.89 16.18 -17.27
C TRP A 169 2.28 16.80 -17.48
N VAL A 170 3.01 17.01 -16.39
CA VAL A 170 4.38 17.56 -16.44
C VAL A 170 5.35 16.51 -17.01
N VAL A 171 5.18 15.25 -16.64
CA VAL A 171 6.10 14.15 -17.01
C VAL A 171 5.93 13.71 -18.46
N ILE A 172 4.70 13.66 -18.98
CA ILE A 172 4.40 13.13 -20.31
C ILE A 172 4.55 14.18 -21.41
N PHE A 173 4.41 15.47 -21.11
CA PHE A 173 4.58 16.52 -22.12
C PHE A 173 5.97 16.45 -22.81
N PRO A 174 7.11 16.35 -22.08
CA PRO A 174 8.41 16.16 -22.70
C PRO A 174 8.49 14.88 -23.55
N ALA A 175 7.82 13.79 -23.15
CA ALA A 175 7.84 12.52 -23.88
C ALA A 175 7.16 12.64 -25.26
N LEU A 176 6.06 13.38 -25.38
CA LEU A 176 5.37 13.62 -26.66
C LEU A 176 6.28 14.31 -27.69
N VAL A 177 7.15 15.20 -27.22
CA VAL A 177 8.13 15.89 -28.06
C VAL A 177 9.34 15.00 -28.31
N ALA A 178 9.93 14.43 -27.25
CA ALA A 178 11.13 13.60 -27.29
C ALA A 178 10.95 12.37 -28.20
N ALA A 179 9.75 11.79 -28.25
CA ALA A 179 9.43 10.66 -29.12
C ALA A 179 9.52 10.98 -30.62
N ARG A 180 9.52 12.25 -31.02
CA ARG A 180 9.50 12.68 -32.44
C ARG A 180 10.79 13.35 -32.90
N VAL A 181 11.83 13.34 -32.07
CA VAL A 181 13.13 13.94 -32.37
C VAL A 181 14.23 12.88 -32.37
N SER A 182 15.20 13.03 -33.27
CA SER A 182 16.39 12.17 -33.28
C SER A 182 17.51 12.70 -32.38
N ASN A 183 17.57 14.02 -32.17
CA ASN A 183 18.53 14.71 -31.32
C ASN A 183 17.87 15.95 -30.68
N PHE A 184 18.55 16.58 -29.72
CA PHE A 184 17.98 17.71 -28.97
C PHE A 184 17.75 18.97 -29.82
N ASP A 185 18.53 19.19 -30.89
CA ASP A 185 18.41 20.38 -31.73
C ASP A 185 17.08 20.43 -32.51
N GLN A 186 16.49 19.27 -32.77
CA GLN A 186 15.20 19.15 -33.47
C GLN A 186 13.99 19.47 -32.57
N ILE A 187 14.16 19.64 -31.26
CA ILE A 187 13.06 19.88 -30.30
C ILE A 187 12.26 21.13 -30.71
N LYS A 188 12.94 22.25 -30.98
CA LYS A 188 12.28 23.50 -31.37
C LYS A 188 11.47 23.33 -32.67
N THR A 189 12.03 22.64 -33.65
CA THR A 189 11.38 22.38 -34.94
C THR A 189 10.13 21.51 -34.78
N VAL A 190 10.18 20.47 -33.95
CA VAL A 190 9.00 19.63 -33.68
C VAL A 190 7.91 20.40 -32.94
N ILE A 191 8.27 21.19 -31.92
CA ILE A 191 7.31 22.01 -31.18
C ILE A 191 6.61 22.98 -32.13
N LEU A 192 7.35 23.70 -32.97
CA LEU A 192 6.78 24.65 -33.93
C LEU A 192 5.96 23.96 -35.02
N SER A 193 6.40 22.83 -35.56
CA SER A 193 5.67 22.13 -36.62
C SER A 193 4.40 21.42 -36.12
N ARG A 194 4.34 21.06 -34.83
CA ARG A 194 3.23 20.32 -34.21
C ARG A 194 2.49 21.12 -33.14
N TRP A 195 2.66 22.44 -33.15
CA TRP A 195 2.17 23.34 -32.10
C TRP A 195 0.67 23.16 -31.84
N ARG A 196 -0.16 23.02 -32.87
CA ARG A 196 -1.63 22.84 -32.72
C ARG A 196 -1.97 21.64 -31.82
N THR A 197 -1.36 20.49 -32.08
CA THR A 197 -1.61 19.26 -31.30
C THR A 197 -1.11 19.41 -29.87
N LEU A 198 0.09 19.98 -29.68
CA LEU A 198 0.67 20.19 -28.35
C LEU A 198 -0.12 21.23 -27.55
N SER A 199 -0.56 22.31 -28.18
CA SER A 199 -1.41 23.34 -27.56
C SER A 199 -2.76 22.78 -27.15
N LEU A 200 -3.42 21.99 -27.99
CA LEU A 200 -4.68 21.31 -27.63
C LEU A 200 -4.48 20.39 -26.42
N TRP A 201 -3.38 19.65 -26.37
CA TRP A 201 -3.04 18.80 -25.24
C TRP A 201 -2.81 19.60 -23.95
N VAL A 202 -2.07 20.71 -24.02
CA VAL A 202 -1.84 21.61 -22.87
C VAL A 202 -3.13 22.28 -22.41
N THR A 203 -4.00 22.71 -23.32
CA THR A 203 -5.32 23.25 -22.98
C THR A 203 -6.16 22.19 -22.27
N PHE A 204 -6.15 20.95 -22.76
CA PHE A 204 -6.87 19.85 -22.11
C PHE A 204 -6.32 19.55 -20.70
N ALA A 205 -5.00 19.57 -20.53
CA ALA A 205 -4.36 19.45 -19.22
C ALA A 205 -4.80 20.58 -18.27
N ALA A 206 -4.80 21.82 -18.74
CA ALA A 206 -5.20 22.99 -17.96
C ALA A 206 -6.66 22.90 -17.51
N ILE A 207 -7.58 22.46 -18.38
CA ILE A 207 -8.99 22.24 -18.04
C ILE A 207 -9.11 21.17 -16.94
N ASN A 208 -8.41 20.04 -17.06
CA ASN A 208 -8.44 18.98 -16.06
C ASN A 208 -7.93 19.47 -14.70
N ILE A 209 -6.83 20.21 -14.68
CA ILE A 209 -6.24 20.75 -13.45
C ILE A 209 -7.17 21.82 -12.84
N ALA A 210 -7.72 22.72 -13.65
CA ALA A 210 -8.64 23.75 -13.17
C ALA A 210 -9.89 23.13 -12.53
N TYR A 211 -10.46 22.10 -13.16
CA TYR A 211 -11.63 21.41 -12.62
C TYR A 211 -11.28 20.58 -11.37
N PHE A 212 -10.09 19.97 -11.30
CA PHE A 212 -9.61 19.30 -10.09
C PHE A 212 -9.57 20.26 -8.89
N PHE A 213 -9.12 21.50 -9.08
CA PHE A 213 -9.05 22.50 -8.01
C PHE A 213 -10.35 23.30 -7.79
N TYR A 214 -11.40 23.06 -8.57
CA TYR A 214 -12.68 23.74 -8.42
C TYR A 214 -13.34 23.41 -7.08
N ASN A 215 -13.51 24.40 -6.18
CA ASN A 215 -14.02 24.20 -4.81
C ASN A 215 -13.14 23.26 -3.96
N TYR A 216 -11.84 23.19 -4.25
CA TYR A 216 -10.88 22.43 -3.45
C TYR A 216 -10.64 23.07 -2.08
N LYS A 217 -10.74 22.29 -1.02
CA LYS A 217 -10.47 22.72 0.36
C LYS A 217 -9.24 22.00 0.89
N LYS A 218 -8.17 22.74 1.18
CA LYS A 218 -6.97 22.14 1.78
C LYS A 218 -7.30 21.49 3.14
N PRO A 219 -6.95 20.22 3.38
CA PRO A 219 -7.19 19.60 4.68
C PRO A 219 -6.41 20.32 5.79
N SER A 220 -7.04 20.49 6.95
CA SER A 220 -6.56 21.31 8.06
C SER A 220 -5.25 20.81 8.69
N TYR A 221 -4.99 19.51 8.62
CA TYR A 221 -3.78 18.87 9.16
C TYR A 221 -2.55 18.95 8.25
N HIS A 222 -2.67 19.50 7.03
CA HIS A 222 -1.50 19.74 6.18
C HIS A 222 -0.85 21.08 6.45
N SER A 223 0.46 21.06 6.65
CA SER A 223 1.26 22.28 6.72
C SER A 223 1.21 23.11 5.45
N SER A 224 1.43 24.40 5.60
CA SER A 224 1.55 25.29 4.45
C SER A 224 2.85 24.97 3.69
N LEU A 225 2.83 25.11 2.35
CA LEU A 225 4.03 24.93 1.54
C LEU A 225 5.17 25.88 1.97
N LEU A 226 4.79 27.05 2.48
CA LEU A 226 5.71 28.07 3.03
C LEU A 226 6.42 27.59 4.29
N GLU A 227 5.85 26.67 5.04
CA GLU A 227 6.43 26.15 6.28
C GLU A 227 7.61 25.22 5.99
N ALA A 228 7.51 24.38 4.95
CA ALA A 228 8.63 23.56 4.49
C ALA A 228 9.82 24.41 4.02
N LEU A 229 9.56 25.60 3.45
CA LEU A 229 10.61 26.55 3.07
C LEU A 229 11.31 27.20 4.28
N LYS A 230 10.64 27.29 5.44
CA LYS A 230 11.25 27.78 6.67
C LYS A 230 12.24 26.76 7.25
N ASN A 231 11.94 25.47 7.13
CA ASN A 231 12.78 24.36 7.59
C ASN A 231 13.36 23.59 6.40
N LEU A 232 14.13 24.28 5.54
CA LEU A 232 14.67 23.72 4.31
C LEU A 232 15.55 22.48 4.55
N PHE A 233 16.27 22.44 5.67
CA PHE A 233 17.10 21.29 6.04
C PHE A 233 16.27 20.03 6.26
N ASP A 234 15.18 20.12 7.02
CA ASP A 234 14.27 19.00 7.25
C ASP A 234 13.55 18.57 5.96
N ALA A 235 13.21 19.52 5.10
CA ALA A 235 12.65 19.21 3.78
C ALA A 235 13.65 18.42 2.91
N VAL A 236 14.94 18.78 2.93
CA VAL A 236 16.00 18.03 2.22
C VAL A 236 16.19 16.65 2.83
N LEU A 237 16.26 16.53 4.16
CA LEU A 237 16.40 15.23 4.83
C LEU A 237 15.19 14.33 4.58
N TYR A 238 13.98 14.90 4.55
CA TYR A 238 12.76 14.19 4.19
C TYR A 238 12.84 13.71 2.75
N PHE A 239 13.22 14.58 1.81
CA PHE A 239 13.35 14.24 0.39
C PHE A 239 14.34 13.07 0.17
N LEU A 240 15.49 13.10 0.85
CA LEU A 240 16.47 12.01 0.79
C LEU A 240 15.92 10.72 1.41
N ALA A 241 15.31 10.81 2.60
CA ALA A 241 14.70 9.65 3.24
C ALA A 241 13.62 9.01 2.36
N PHE A 242 12.76 9.82 1.72
CA PHE A 242 11.71 9.36 0.81
C PHE A 242 12.28 8.55 -0.36
N LEU A 243 13.36 9.04 -1.00
CA LEU A 243 13.97 8.40 -2.16
C LEU A 243 14.66 7.06 -1.81
N GLY A 244 15.26 6.95 -0.63
CA GLY A 244 15.95 5.74 -0.18
C GLY A 244 15.10 4.76 0.62
N ALA A 245 13.88 5.13 1.05
CA ALA A 245 13.02 4.32 1.89
C ALA A 245 12.81 2.85 1.43
N PRO A 246 12.67 2.55 0.12
CA PRO A 246 12.48 1.16 -0.33
C PRO A 246 13.63 0.20 0.06
N LEU A 247 14.85 0.73 0.23
CA LEU A 247 16.06 -0.05 0.52
C LEU A 247 16.51 0.05 1.98
N ALA A 248 15.69 0.65 2.84
CA ALA A 248 16.14 1.08 4.17
C ALA A 248 15.53 0.32 5.35
N SER A 249 14.57 -0.58 5.13
CA SER A 249 13.92 -1.35 6.21
C SER A 249 13.43 -0.47 7.38
N ALA A 250 12.82 0.68 7.07
CA ALA A 250 12.38 1.69 8.04
C ALA A 250 13.49 2.35 8.91
N ASN A 251 14.76 2.19 8.56
CA ASN A 251 15.85 2.93 9.19
C ASN A 251 16.08 4.28 8.50
N LEU A 252 15.92 5.37 9.25
CA LEU A 252 15.99 6.72 8.70
C LEU A 252 17.35 7.09 8.11
N LEU A 253 18.44 6.80 8.82
CA LEU A 253 19.79 7.16 8.38
C LEU A 253 20.19 6.37 7.13
N VAL A 254 19.83 5.08 7.09
CA VAL A 254 20.03 4.23 5.90
C VAL A 254 19.23 4.78 4.72
N ALA A 255 17.97 5.18 4.94
CA ALA A 255 17.14 5.77 3.89
C ALA A 255 17.74 7.06 3.33
N GLN A 256 18.19 7.97 4.20
CA GLN A 256 18.85 9.21 3.77
C GLN A 256 20.15 8.93 3.00
N GLY A 257 20.92 7.92 3.44
CA GLY A 257 22.12 7.45 2.74
C GLY A 257 21.82 6.96 1.32
N PHE A 258 20.85 6.06 1.17
CA PHE A 258 20.43 5.57 -0.16
C PHE A 258 19.80 6.67 -1.02
N GLY A 259 19.03 7.58 -0.43
CA GLY A 259 18.51 8.75 -1.13
C GLY A 259 19.61 9.67 -1.65
N THR A 260 20.69 9.84 -0.89
CA THR A 260 21.87 10.61 -1.30
C THR A 260 22.59 9.93 -2.47
N VAL A 261 22.77 8.60 -2.39
CA VAL A 261 23.34 7.80 -3.49
C VAL A 261 22.46 7.89 -4.74
N PHE A 262 21.15 7.79 -4.59
CA PHE A 262 20.19 7.93 -5.68
C PHE A 262 20.32 9.29 -6.36
N LEU A 263 20.29 10.38 -5.58
CA LEU A 263 20.41 11.73 -6.09
C LEU A 263 21.76 11.96 -6.80
N GLY A 264 22.85 11.46 -6.22
CA GLY A 264 24.18 11.49 -6.87
C GLY A 264 24.19 10.77 -8.22
N CYS A 265 23.53 9.61 -8.30
CA CYS A 265 23.37 8.88 -9.56
C CYS A 265 22.50 9.66 -10.57
N CYS A 266 21.41 10.31 -10.13
CA CYS A 266 20.59 11.17 -10.99
C CYS A 266 21.40 12.35 -11.55
N ILE A 267 22.19 13.04 -10.71
CA ILE A 267 23.07 14.14 -11.15
C ILE A 267 24.07 13.63 -12.19
N TRP A 268 24.67 12.47 -11.95
CA TRP A 268 25.58 11.84 -12.91
C TRP A 268 24.87 11.49 -14.23
N VAL A 269 23.68 10.90 -14.18
CA VAL A 269 22.86 10.60 -15.37
C VAL A 269 22.57 11.89 -16.15
N CYS A 270 22.12 12.96 -15.49
CA CYS A 270 21.86 14.25 -16.13
C CYS A 270 23.10 14.80 -16.85
N PHE A 271 24.26 14.76 -16.20
CA PHE A 271 25.53 15.16 -16.81
C PHE A 271 25.89 14.31 -18.04
N ARG A 272 25.68 13.00 -17.97
CA ARG A 272 25.94 12.08 -19.10
C ARG A 272 24.98 12.32 -20.25
N VAL A 273 23.68 12.47 -19.97
CA VAL A 273 22.66 12.80 -20.97
C VAL A 273 23.01 14.12 -21.65
N TRP A 274 23.39 15.14 -20.89
CA TRP A 274 23.85 16.42 -21.44
C TRP A 274 25.03 16.24 -22.40
N ARG A 275 26.05 15.45 -22.05
CA ARG A 275 27.20 15.21 -22.94
C ARG A 275 26.84 14.44 -24.22
N LEU A 276 25.88 13.51 -24.14
CA LEU A 276 25.48 12.65 -25.26
C LEU A 276 24.29 13.21 -26.06
N ARG A 277 23.78 14.39 -25.71
CA ARG A 277 22.56 14.98 -26.29
C ARG A 277 22.56 15.16 -27.81
N PHE A 278 23.76 15.30 -28.40
CA PHE A 278 23.91 15.47 -29.85
C PHE A 278 24.01 14.13 -30.61
N GLN A 279 24.09 13.00 -29.91
CA GLN A 279 24.09 11.69 -30.56
C GLN A 279 22.71 11.35 -31.09
N SER A 280 22.63 11.05 -32.40
CA SER A 280 21.39 10.65 -33.05
C SER A 280 20.83 9.37 -32.41
N GLY A 281 19.53 9.37 -32.11
CA GLY A 281 18.81 8.24 -31.52
C GLY A 281 19.00 8.06 -30.02
N PHE A 282 19.97 8.74 -29.39
CA PHE A 282 20.22 8.58 -27.95
C PHE A 282 19.04 9.07 -27.09
N LEU A 283 18.44 10.20 -27.43
CA LEU A 283 17.29 10.73 -26.70
C LEU A 283 16.11 9.74 -26.70
N GLN A 284 15.91 9.01 -27.81
CA GLN A 284 14.88 7.98 -27.92
C GLN A 284 15.09 6.86 -26.90
N VAL A 285 16.33 6.52 -26.57
CA VAL A 285 16.62 5.48 -25.60
C VAL A 285 16.33 5.94 -24.17
N VAL A 286 16.69 7.18 -23.82
CA VAL A 286 16.70 7.62 -22.42
C VAL A 286 15.41 8.30 -21.96
N TYR A 287 14.63 8.95 -22.84
CA TYR A 287 13.49 9.77 -22.39
C TYR A 287 12.44 8.99 -21.57
N PRO A 288 12.06 7.73 -21.88
CA PRO A 288 11.02 7.05 -21.11
C PRO A 288 11.45 6.87 -19.65
N TRP A 289 12.72 6.52 -19.45
CA TRP A 289 13.28 6.32 -18.13
C TRP A 289 13.49 7.66 -17.39
N LEU A 290 13.88 8.72 -18.10
CA LEU A 290 13.93 10.07 -17.52
C LEU A 290 12.55 10.53 -17.05
N CYS A 291 11.48 10.23 -17.79
CA CYS A 291 10.11 10.53 -17.38
C CYS A 291 9.73 9.80 -16.09
N ILE A 292 9.97 8.48 -16.01
CA ILE A 292 9.68 7.69 -14.79
C ILE A 292 10.50 8.20 -13.59
N GLY A 293 11.79 8.50 -13.78
CA GLY A 293 12.63 9.08 -12.73
C GLY A 293 12.17 10.48 -12.31
N THR A 294 11.75 11.32 -13.25
CA THR A 294 11.22 12.66 -12.96
C THR A 294 9.92 12.59 -12.16
N TYR A 295 9.02 11.65 -12.47
CA TYR A 295 7.83 11.41 -11.66
C TYR A 295 8.19 11.14 -10.20
N THR A 296 9.18 10.27 -9.96
CA THR A 296 9.66 9.95 -8.62
C THR A 296 10.21 11.18 -7.88
N LEU A 297 11.06 11.97 -8.55
CA LEU A 297 11.64 13.18 -7.96
C LEU A 297 10.59 14.24 -7.65
N LEU A 298 9.60 14.43 -8.53
CA LEU A 298 8.50 15.36 -8.30
C LEU A 298 7.58 14.87 -7.16
N SER A 299 7.28 13.58 -7.07
CA SER A 299 6.52 13.01 -5.95
C SER A 299 7.26 13.18 -4.62
N ALA A 300 8.58 12.94 -4.59
CA ALA A 300 9.40 13.15 -3.40
C ALA A 300 9.42 14.64 -2.98
N ALA A 301 9.54 15.55 -3.94
CA ALA A 301 9.51 16.99 -3.69
C ALA A 301 8.15 17.45 -3.14
N LEU A 302 7.04 17.00 -3.74
CA LEU A 302 5.71 17.33 -3.24
C LEU A 302 5.47 16.77 -1.83
N ALA A 303 5.91 15.54 -1.56
CA ALA A 303 5.80 14.94 -0.23
C ALA A 303 6.63 15.73 0.80
N ALA A 304 7.88 16.08 0.48
CA ALA A 304 8.73 16.89 1.34
C ALA A 304 8.11 18.27 1.61
N LEU A 305 7.62 18.96 0.59
CA LEU A 305 7.02 20.29 0.74
C LEU A 305 5.69 20.28 1.51
N GLY A 306 4.91 19.20 1.38
CA GLY A 306 3.59 19.10 2.01
C GLY A 306 3.60 18.47 3.41
N ARG A 307 4.65 17.71 3.77
CA ARG A 307 4.63 16.82 4.95
C ARG A 307 5.92 16.83 5.79
N SER A 308 6.96 17.58 5.44
CA SER A 308 8.20 17.62 6.26
C SER A 308 8.01 18.13 7.68
N SER A 309 7.03 19.01 7.91
CA SER A 309 6.64 19.52 9.22
C SER A 309 6.06 18.47 10.16
N LEU A 310 5.58 17.34 9.63
CA LEU A 310 5.09 16.20 10.42
C LEU A 310 6.24 15.35 10.98
N GLY A 311 7.49 15.72 10.67
CA GLY A 311 8.70 14.99 11.05
C GLY A 311 9.30 14.22 9.88
N VAL A 312 10.63 14.21 9.81
CA VAL A 312 11.39 13.56 8.74
C VAL A 312 11.13 12.05 8.67
N SER A 313 10.89 11.40 9.81
CA SER A 313 10.57 9.96 9.88
C SER A 313 9.29 9.59 9.13
N GLN A 314 8.36 10.53 8.93
CA GLN A 314 7.13 10.32 8.18
C GLN A 314 7.41 9.90 6.73
N ALA A 315 8.54 10.31 6.15
CA ALA A 315 9.00 9.90 4.82
C ALA A 315 9.18 8.37 4.68
N LEU A 316 9.33 7.64 5.79
CA LEU A 316 9.49 6.19 5.81
C LEU A 316 8.16 5.43 5.83
N THR A 317 7.03 6.14 5.81
CA THR A 317 5.72 5.50 5.76
C THR A 317 5.66 4.59 4.53
N TYR A 318 5.41 3.29 4.76
CA TYR A 318 5.56 2.24 3.75
C TYR A 318 4.71 2.47 2.49
N ARG A 319 3.58 3.16 2.63
CA ARG A 319 2.74 3.57 1.49
C ARG A 319 3.44 4.42 0.44
N TYR A 320 4.50 5.15 0.80
CA TYR A 320 5.26 5.98 -0.14
C TYR A 320 6.26 5.21 -1.00
N ASN A 321 6.62 3.99 -0.60
CA ASN A 321 7.62 3.20 -1.32
C ASN A 321 7.22 2.98 -2.79
N THR A 322 5.92 2.87 -3.09
CA THR A 322 5.43 2.76 -4.47
C THR A 322 5.83 3.94 -5.35
N PHE A 323 5.98 5.17 -4.83
CA PHE A 323 6.46 6.30 -5.64
C PHE A 323 7.97 6.22 -5.89
N SER A 324 8.75 5.86 -4.86
CA SER A 324 10.22 5.86 -4.92
C SER A 324 10.83 4.67 -5.68
N VAL A 325 10.18 3.50 -5.62
CA VAL A 325 10.67 2.26 -6.25
C VAL A 325 10.88 2.44 -7.76
N TYR A 326 9.96 3.09 -8.46
CA TYR A 326 10.07 3.27 -9.91
C TYR A 326 11.23 4.18 -10.32
N GLY A 327 11.68 5.07 -9.43
CA GLY A 327 12.90 5.85 -9.64
C GLY A 327 14.13 4.96 -9.70
N TRP A 328 14.25 3.98 -8.80
CA TRP A 328 15.35 2.99 -8.80
C TRP A 328 15.29 2.10 -10.03
N VAL A 329 14.09 1.68 -10.44
CA VAL A 329 13.89 0.94 -11.70
C VAL A 329 14.32 1.78 -12.90
N ALA A 330 13.90 3.04 -12.98
CA ALA A 330 14.33 3.94 -14.05
C ALA A 330 15.85 4.13 -14.07
N LEU A 331 16.48 4.26 -12.91
CA LEU A 331 17.92 4.42 -12.78
C LEU A 331 18.68 3.18 -13.28
N LEU A 332 18.20 1.97 -12.97
CA LEU A 332 18.74 0.70 -13.49
C LEU A 332 18.79 0.71 -15.02
N TYR A 333 17.68 1.07 -15.68
CA TYR A 333 17.61 1.11 -17.13
C TYR A 333 18.40 2.29 -17.73
N LEU A 334 18.44 3.46 -17.08
CA LEU A 334 19.25 4.62 -17.51
C LEU A 334 20.74 4.31 -17.47
N ILE A 335 21.24 3.74 -16.37
CA ILE A 335 22.65 3.35 -16.25
C ILE A 335 23.00 2.32 -17.33
N THR A 336 22.12 1.34 -17.58
CA THR A 336 22.30 0.34 -18.63
C THR A 336 22.36 0.98 -20.02
N ALA A 337 21.44 1.89 -20.33
CA ALA A 337 21.41 2.64 -21.59
C ALA A 337 22.69 3.46 -21.81
N LEU A 338 23.10 4.21 -20.78
CA LEU A 338 24.30 5.04 -20.81
C LEU A 338 25.57 4.21 -21.00
N TRP A 339 25.63 3.02 -20.40
CA TRP A 339 26.76 2.12 -20.55
C TRP A 339 26.91 1.59 -21.98
N ARG A 340 25.79 1.35 -22.68
CA ARG A 340 25.78 0.87 -24.08
C ARG A 340 26.05 1.98 -25.10
N HIS A 341 25.57 3.19 -24.85
CA HIS A 341 25.72 4.34 -25.74
C HIS A 341 27.02 5.14 -25.54
N ASP A 342 27.94 4.68 -24.68
CA ASP A 342 29.16 5.42 -24.41
C ASP A 342 30.12 5.42 -25.62
N PRO A 343 30.34 6.57 -26.30
CA PRO A 343 31.32 6.67 -27.40
C PRO A 343 32.76 6.46 -26.91
N ILE A 344 33.03 6.59 -25.61
CA ILE A 344 34.34 6.30 -25.00
C ILE A 344 34.67 4.79 -25.12
N LEU A 345 33.64 3.93 -25.17
CA LEU A 345 33.77 2.47 -25.37
C LEU A 345 33.77 2.07 -26.85
N VAL A 346 33.13 2.85 -27.73
CA VAL A 346 32.91 2.48 -29.14
C VAL A 346 33.96 3.05 -30.11
N VAL A 347 34.54 4.24 -29.86
CA VAL A 347 35.27 4.98 -30.92
C VAL A 347 36.79 5.11 -30.73
N ASN A 348 37.38 4.85 -29.55
CA ASN A 348 38.80 5.19 -29.35
C ASN A 348 39.60 4.09 -28.60
N LYS A 349 40.65 3.56 -29.25
CA LYS A 349 41.57 2.48 -28.80
C LYS A 349 42.87 2.99 -28.13
N ALA A 350 42.91 4.17 -27.51
CA ALA A 350 44.15 4.66 -26.84
C ALA A 350 44.30 4.07 -25.42
N LYS A 351 45.50 3.62 -25.02
CA LYS A 351 45.69 2.34 -24.31
C LYS A 351 46.18 2.36 -22.84
N HIS A 352 46.19 3.46 -22.07
CA HIS A 352 46.74 3.39 -20.69
C HIS A 352 45.93 4.07 -19.58
N ASP A 353 45.61 5.37 -19.66
CA ASP A 353 44.87 6.07 -18.59
C ASP A 353 43.35 5.77 -18.58
N ARG A 354 42.94 4.87 -19.47
CA ARG A 354 41.58 4.57 -19.91
C ARG A 354 40.96 3.35 -19.23
N SER A 355 41.80 2.39 -18.82
CA SER A 355 41.38 1.19 -18.09
C SER A 355 40.83 1.56 -16.72
N ARG A 356 41.54 2.45 -16.01
CA ARG A 356 41.25 2.75 -14.60
C ARG A 356 39.90 3.42 -14.39
N ARG A 357 39.53 4.45 -15.17
CA ARG A 357 38.23 5.14 -15.02
C ARG A 357 37.03 4.24 -15.36
N THR A 358 37.10 3.49 -16.45
CA THR A 358 36.05 2.54 -16.83
C THR A 358 35.95 1.38 -15.84
N GLN A 359 37.09 0.91 -15.30
CA GLN A 359 37.13 -0.11 -14.27
C GLN A 359 36.54 0.41 -12.95
N LEU A 360 36.90 1.62 -12.50
CA LEU A 360 36.32 2.24 -11.30
C LEU A 360 34.81 2.43 -11.42
N PHE A 361 34.32 2.88 -12.58
CA PHE A 361 32.87 2.97 -12.81
C PHE A 361 32.18 1.61 -12.79
N ARG A 362 32.78 0.57 -13.41
CA ARG A 362 32.25 -0.80 -13.35
C ARG A 362 32.22 -1.32 -11.91
N ILE A 363 33.29 -1.11 -11.15
CA ILE A 363 33.37 -1.48 -9.73
C ILE A 363 32.27 -0.75 -8.96
N PHE A 364 32.08 0.55 -9.18
CA PHE A 364 31.02 1.32 -8.52
C PHE A 364 29.62 0.79 -8.89
N ALA A 365 29.33 0.59 -10.18
CA ALA A 365 28.02 0.11 -10.64
C ALA A 365 27.70 -1.31 -10.13
N VAL A 366 28.69 -2.20 -10.13
CA VAL A 366 28.55 -3.56 -9.57
C VAL A 366 28.39 -3.48 -8.05
N SER A 367 29.18 -2.66 -7.35
CA SER A 367 29.07 -2.48 -5.90
C SER A 367 27.72 -1.90 -5.50
N LEU A 368 27.19 -0.95 -6.28
CA LEU A 368 25.86 -0.37 -6.08
C LEU A 368 24.79 -1.44 -6.29
N LEU A 369 24.86 -2.20 -7.39
CA LEU A 369 23.91 -3.29 -7.64
C LEU A 369 23.93 -4.35 -6.53
N VAL A 370 25.13 -4.81 -6.13
CA VAL A 370 25.30 -5.80 -5.06
C VAL A 370 24.77 -5.27 -3.73
N THR A 371 25.13 -4.04 -3.37
CA THR A 371 24.65 -3.39 -2.14
C THR A 371 23.12 -3.26 -2.15
N THR A 372 22.53 -2.84 -3.27
CA THR A 372 21.08 -2.75 -3.44
C THR A 372 20.41 -4.12 -3.29
N LEU A 373 20.98 -5.18 -3.87
CA LEU A 373 20.43 -6.54 -3.75
C LEU A 373 20.53 -7.08 -2.30
N ILE A 374 21.63 -6.81 -1.60
CA ILE A 374 21.79 -7.18 -0.19
C ILE A 374 20.76 -6.43 0.67
N MET A 375 20.63 -5.12 0.50
CA MET A 375 19.64 -4.35 1.23
C MET A 375 18.22 -4.75 0.89
N GLN A 376 17.97 -5.11 -0.38
CA GLN A 376 16.68 -5.62 -0.80
C GLN A 376 16.34 -6.94 -0.09
N ASN A 377 17.32 -7.80 0.20
CA ASN A 377 17.10 -9.01 0.99
C ASN A 377 16.67 -8.69 2.44
N PHE A 378 17.33 -7.73 3.09
CA PHE A 378 16.93 -7.26 4.43
C PHE A 378 15.53 -6.62 4.41
N SER A 379 15.28 -5.71 3.47
CA SER A 379 13.96 -5.09 3.27
C SER A 379 12.87 -6.12 2.97
N TRP A 380 13.21 -7.19 2.26
CA TRP A 380 12.29 -8.27 1.95
C TRP A 380 11.87 -9.02 3.21
N SER A 381 12.84 -9.43 4.05
CA SER A 381 12.56 -10.12 5.30
C SER A 381 11.72 -9.25 6.24
N HIS A 382 12.14 -8.01 6.47
CA HIS A 382 11.41 -7.05 7.31
C HIS A 382 10.00 -6.80 6.81
N GLY A 383 9.84 -6.57 5.49
CA GLY A 383 8.55 -6.35 4.86
C GLY A 383 7.59 -7.53 5.05
N LEU A 384 8.08 -8.78 4.92
CA LEU A 384 7.25 -9.97 5.15
C LEU A 384 6.80 -10.10 6.61
N ASP A 385 7.67 -9.79 7.57
CA ASP A 385 7.31 -9.88 8.99
C ASP A 385 6.31 -8.80 9.38
N MET A 386 6.47 -7.58 8.84
CA MET A 386 5.48 -6.52 8.98
C MET A 386 4.14 -6.89 8.32
N MET A 387 4.15 -7.49 7.14
CA MET A 387 2.94 -7.93 6.46
C MET A 387 2.18 -9.00 7.27
N LYS A 388 2.89 -9.97 7.86
CA LYS A 388 2.29 -10.97 8.76
C LYS A 388 1.69 -10.32 10.02
N ALA A 389 2.40 -9.34 10.60
CA ALA A 389 1.95 -8.63 11.79
C ALA A 389 0.69 -7.82 11.50
N GLU A 390 0.67 -7.11 10.39
CA GLU A 390 -0.46 -6.30 9.98
C GLU A 390 -1.68 -7.15 9.62
N TYR A 391 -1.48 -8.28 8.93
CA TYR A 391 -2.56 -9.24 8.67
C TYR A 391 -3.27 -9.66 9.97
N ARG A 392 -2.53 -9.94 11.05
CA ARG A 392 -3.11 -10.23 12.37
C ARG A 392 -3.83 -9.02 12.97
N ASN A 393 -3.23 -7.84 12.90
CA ASN A 393 -3.82 -6.62 13.44
C ASN A 393 -5.17 -6.29 12.76
N ARG A 394 -5.27 -6.52 11.44
CA ARG A 394 -6.50 -6.28 10.67
C ARG A 394 -7.59 -7.28 10.98
N LEU A 395 -7.24 -8.56 11.13
CA LEU A 395 -8.19 -9.58 11.60
C LEU A 395 -8.72 -9.24 13.00
N TYR A 396 -7.83 -8.84 13.91
CA TYR A 396 -8.24 -8.41 15.25
C TYR A 396 -9.10 -7.15 15.24
N GLY A 397 -8.73 -6.14 14.44
CA GLY A 397 -9.55 -4.95 14.23
C GLY A 397 -10.93 -5.28 13.67
N LYS A 398 -11.00 -6.20 12.69
CA LYS A 398 -12.27 -6.71 12.15
C LYS A 398 -13.09 -7.41 13.23
N ALA A 399 -12.49 -8.23 14.09
CA ALA A 399 -13.20 -8.88 15.21
C ALA A 399 -13.83 -7.85 16.17
N CYS A 400 -13.10 -6.79 16.51
CA CYS A 400 -13.63 -5.70 17.33
C CYS A 400 -14.74 -4.91 16.64
N LEU A 401 -14.62 -4.69 15.33
CA LEU A 401 -15.64 -3.99 14.53
C LEU A 401 -16.94 -4.80 14.44
N LEU A 402 -16.86 -6.09 14.12
CA LEU A 402 -18.01 -6.98 14.01
C LEU A 402 -18.76 -7.11 15.33
N SER A 403 -18.04 -7.07 16.45
CA SER A 403 -18.62 -7.23 17.80
C SER A 403 -19.08 -5.91 18.44
N LYS A 404 -18.97 -4.76 17.76
CA LYS A 404 -19.08 -3.45 18.42
C LYS A 404 -20.44 -3.20 19.09
N GLU A 405 -21.51 -3.81 18.58
CA GLU A 405 -22.89 -3.64 19.10
C GLU A 405 -23.08 -4.31 20.46
N ILE A 406 -22.31 -5.37 20.72
CA ILE A 406 -22.38 -6.15 21.96
C ILE A 406 -21.23 -5.82 22.92
N VAL A 407 -20.04 -5.49 22.39
CA VAL A 407 -18.87 -5.06 23.16
C VAL A 407 -18.11 -3.98 22.40
N LEU A 408 -18.10 -2.77 22.94
CA LEU A 408 -17.33 -1.67 22.37
C LEU A 408 -15.88 -1.67 22.91
N GLU A 409 -14.95 -2.23 22.15
CA GLU A 409 -13.50 -2.06 22.40
C GLU A 409 -12.95 -0.82 21.69
N ALA A 410 -13.20 0.35 22.27
CA ALA A 410 -12.83 1.64 21.69
C ALA A 410 -11.34 1.74 21.31
N ASP A 411 -10.43 1.23 22.16
CA ASP A 411 -8.98 1.25 21.88
C ASP A 411 -8.61 0.35 20.70
N CYS A 412 -9.26 -0.81 20.56
CA CYS A 412 -9.05 -1.70 19.43
C CYS A 412 -9.51 -1.03 18.13
N ILE A 413 -10.71 -0.46 18.12
CA ILE A 413 -11.28 0.23 16.96
C ILE A 413 -10.43 1.45 16.58
N ALA A 414 -10.08 2.29 17.56
CA ALA A 414 -9.26 3.48 17.35
C ALA A 414 -7.89 3.14 16.72
N ARG A 415 -7.29 2.03 17.15
CA ARG A 415 -5.94 1.65 16.73
C ARG A 415 -5.90 0.90 15.40
N TYR A 416 -6.85 -0.01 15.16
CA TYR A 416 -6.77 -0.98 14.05
C TYR A 416 -7.83 -0.79 12.97
N VAL A 417 -8.86 0.03 13.22
CA VAL A 417 -9.97 0.24 12.27
C VAL A 417 -10.03 1.70 11.82
N PHE A 418 -10.32 2.62 12.74
CA PHE A 418 -10.39 4.04 12.44
C PHE A 418 -10.13 4.89 13.70
N PRO A 419 -9.21 5.88 13.66
CA PRO A 419 -8.81 6.65 14.85
C PRO A 419 -9.95 7.37 15.58
N ILE A 420 -11.00 7.78 14.86
CA ILE A 420 -12.14 8.51 15.42
C ILE A 420 -13.31 7.54 15.60
N VAL A 421 -13.40 6.87 16.76
CA VAL A 421 -14.44 5.85 17.03
C VAL A 421 -15.86 6.37 16.76
N LYS A 422 -16.14 7.63 17.11
CA LYS A 422 -17.44 8.29 16.88
C LYS A 422 -17.84 8.31 15.39
N TYR A 423 -16.87 8.34 14.48
CA TYR A 423 -17.15 8.28 13.05
C TYR A 423 -17.81 6.95 12.64
N LEU A 424 -17.52 5.86 13.38
CA LEU A 424 -18.06 4.53 13.15
C LEU A 424 -19.31 4.21 14.00
N GLU A 425 -19.92 5.22 14.64
CA GLU A 425 -21.04 5.01 15.55
C GLU A 425 -22.25 4.36 14.85
N THR A 426 -22.64 4.87 13.69
CA THR A 426 -23.83 4.40 12.92
C THR A 426 -23.52 3.74 11.58
N ARG A 427 -22.34 4.01 11.00
CA ARG A 427 -22.00 3.59 9.63
C ARG A 427 -21.95 2.07 9.44
N PRO A 428 -21.34 1.27 10.34
CA PRO A 428 -21.36 -0.17 10.19
C PRO A 428 -22.79 -0.73 10.21
N GLN A 429 -23.70 -0.24 11.07
CA GLN A 429 -25.08 -0.72 11.11
C GLN A 429 -25.85 -0.36 9.84
N GLU A 430 -25.63 0.86 9.31
CA GLU A 430 -26.20 1.27 8.04
C GLU A 430 -25.76 0.33 6.91
N LEU A 431 -24.45 0.07 6.79
CA LEU A 431 -23.91 -0.83 5.79
C LEU A 431 -24.42 -2.27 5.95
N ASP A 432 -24.49 -2.76 7.19
CA ASP A 432 -25.00 -4.08 7.54
C ASP A 432 -26.47 -4.23 7.13
N SER A 433 -27.30 -3.22 7.40
CA SER A 433 -28.72 -3.21 7.05
C SER A 433 -28.99 -3.21 5.54
N LEU A 434 -28.01 -2.76 4.75
CA LEU A 434 -28.05 -2.76 3.29
C LEU A 434 -27.50 -4.06 2.69
N GLY A 435 -27.00 -4.99 3.51
CA GLY A 435 -26.31 -6.20 3.04
C GLY A 435 -25.01 -5.86 2.29
N GLY A 436 -24.38 -4.73 2.60
CA GLY A 436 -23.27 -4.19 1.82
C GLY A 436 -21.92 -4.86 2.06
N TRP A 437 -21.81 -5.76 3.04
CA TRP A 437 -20.60 -6.51 3.38
C TRP A 437 -20.93 -7.87 4.02
N GLU A 438 -19.95 -8.76 4.07
CA GLU A 438 -20.04 -10.03 4.79
C GLU A 438 -18.72 -10.32 5.54
N PRO A 439 -18.78 -10.98 6.71
CA PRO A 439 -20.00 -11.32 7.46
C PRO A 439 -20.61 -10.08 8.13
N GLY A 440 -21.88 -10.18 8.51
CA GLY A 440 -22.58 -9.10 9.21
C GLY A 440 -22.13 -8.89 10.66
N LEU A 441 -22.66 -7.86 11.32
CA LEU A 441 -22.37 -7.58 12.73
C LEU A 441 -22.83 -8.72 13.65
N ILE A 442 -22.01 -9.07 14.63
CA ILE A 442 -22.30 -10.13 15.60
C ILE A 442 -23.38 -9.65 16.56
N SER A 443 -24.43 -10.46 16.70
CA SER A 443 -25.58 -10.19 17.56
C SER A 443 -25.50 -10.94 18.90
N MET A 444 -26.36 -10.54 19.85
CA MET A 444 -26.52 -11.30 21.10
C MET A 444 -27.10 -12.71 20.87
N GLN A 445 -27.81 -12.94 19.76
CA GLN A 445 -28.31 -14.27 19.43
C GLN A 445 -27.14 -15.21 19.14
N ASP A 446 -26.19 -14.79 18.31
CA ASP A 446 -24.99 -15.56 17.95
C ASP A 446 -24.17 -15.93 19.19
N VAL A 447 -24.04 -14.98 20.14
CA VAL A 447 -23.37 -15.22 21.42
C VAL A 447 -24.11 -16.31 22.22
N ASN A 448 -25.42 -16.21 22.36
CA ASN A 448 -26.21 -17.18 23.15
C ASN A 448 -26.15 -18.59 22.53
N GLU A 449 -26.22 -18.67 21.20
CA GLU A 449 -26.06 -19.94 20.47
C GLU A 449 -24.66 -20.54 20.70
N ALA A 450 -23.60 -19.74 20.58
CA ALA A 450 -22.23 -20.20 20.82
C ALA A 450 -21.97 -20.62 22.28
N VAL A 451 -22.57 -19.92 23.26
CA VAL A 451 -22.45 -20.27 24.69
C VAL A 451 -23.05 -21.66 24.97
N THR A 452 -24.19 -21.97 24.33
CA THR A 452 -24.92 -23.24 24.50
C THR A 452 -24.37 -24.38 23.64
N ALA A 453 -23.64 -24.06 22.56
CA ALA A 453 -22.97 -25.01 21.69
C ALA A 453 -21.76 -25.71 22.38
N GLN A 454 -22.03 -26.66 23.26
CA GLN A 454 -21.09 -27.71 23.66
C GLN A 454 -21.69 -29.08 23.29
N ALA A 455 -21.64 -29.42 22.00
CA ALA A 455 -21.93 -30.77 21.56
C ALA A 455 -20.72 -31.67 21.81
N PRO A 456 -20.90 -32.91 22.32
CA PRO A 456 -19.83 -33.91 22.34
C PRO A 456 -19.34 -34.18 20.91
N GLY A 457 -18.08 -33.87 20.60
CA GLY A 457 -17.46 -34.09 19.29
C GLY A 457 -17.24 -32.84 18.43
N SER A 458 -17.46 -31.62 18.95
CA SER A 458 -17.11 -30.39 18.24
C SER A 458 -15.59 -30.25 18.01
N THR A 459 -15.23 -29.58 16.92
CA THR A 459 -13.84 -29.22 16.59
C THR A 459 -13.23 -28.43 17.76
N PHE A 460 -11.99 -28.77 18.12
CA PHE A 460 -11.31 -28.15 19.26
C PHE A 460 -10.76 -26.77 18.85
N HIS A 461 -11.34 -25.68 19.35
CA HIS A 461 -10.94 -24.30 19.02
C HIS A 461 -10.00 -23.64 20.04
N GLY A 462 -9.72 -24.29 21.18
CA GLY A 462 -8.83 -23.73 22.19
C GLY A 462 -9.28 -24.01 23.62
N HIS A 463 -8.54 -23.45 24.57
CA HIS A 463 -8.75 -23.67 25.99
C HIS A 463 -8.54 -22.38 26.81
N VAL A 464 -9.32 -22.26 27.89
CA VAL A 464 -9.15 -21.23 28.94
C VAL A 464 -8.28 -21.83 30.05
N ASP A 465 -7.06 -21.33 30.21
CA ASP A 465 -6.04 -21.97 31.08
C ASP A 465 -6.16 -21.59 32.58
N THR A 466 -7.22 -20.88 32.99
CA THR A 466 -7.24 -20.24 34.31
C THR A 466 -7.34 -21.24 35.48
N ALA A 467 -6.39 -21.14 36.41
CA ALA A 467 -6.50 -21.57 37.81
C ALA A 467 -6.48 -20.31 38.70
N THR A 468 -7.66 -19.90 39.17
CA THR A 468 -7.94 -18.74 40.05
C THR A 468 -7.66 -17.34 39.48
N SER A 469 -8.71 -16.52 39.42
CA SER A 469 -8.64 -15.08 39.20
C SER A 469 -7.77 -14.43 40.27
N GLN A 470 -6.49 -14.18 40.01
CA GLN A 470 -5.68 -13.38 40.93
C GLN A 470 -6.16 -11.93 40.84
N GLU A 471 -6.92 -11.49 41.84
CA GLU A 471 -7.33 -10.10 42.06
C GLU A 471 -6.08 -9.29 42.43
N VAL A 472 -5.29 -8.88 41.44
CA VAL A 472 -4.13 -8.02 41.65
C VAL A 472 -4.58 -6.58 41.48
N GLY A 473 -4.82 -5.89 42.60
CA GLY A 473 -5.06 -4.44 42.61
C GLY A 473 -6.36 -3.97 41.93
N GLY A 474 -7.43 -4.78 41.98
CA GLY A 474 -8.75 -4.43 41.41
C GLY A 474 -8.98 -4.87 39.96
N PHE A 475 -8.09 -5.72 39.43
CA PHE A 475 -8.17 -6.24 38.06
C PHE A 475 -8.32 -7.77 38.05
N PHE A 476 -9.03 -8.26 37.03
CA PHE A 476 -9.09 -9.67 36.67
C PHE A 476 -8.18 -9.95 35.49
N LYS A 477 -7.40 -11.04 35.57
CA LYS A 477 -6.57 -11.52 34.48
C LYS A 477 -7.13 -12.83 33.93
N PHE A 478 -7.38 -12.87 32.62
CA PHE A 478 -7.83 -14.05 31.89
C PHE A 478 -6.79 -14.39 30.82
N TRP A 479 -6.54 -15.69 30.61
CA TRP A 479 -5.64 -16.14 29.56
C TRP A 479 -6.03 -17.52 29.03
N GLY A 480 -5.42 -17.88 27.91
CA GLY A 480 -5.61 -19.18 27.32
C GLY A 480 -4.97 -19.21 25.95
N TRP A 481 -5.49 -20.09 25.10
CA TRP A 481 -5.12 -20.14 23.70
C TRP A 481 -6.33 -20.45 22.81
N ALA A 482 -6.27 -19.98 21.57
CA ALA A 482 -7.37 -20.11 20.62
C ALA A 482 -6.87 -20.26 19.18
N ILE A 483 -7.52 -21.15 18.43
CA ILE A 483 -7.22 -21.49 17.04
C ILE A 483 -8.50 -21.62 16.21
N LEU A 484 -8.34 -21.45 14.90
CA LEU A 484 -9.32 -21.81 13.89
C LEU A 484 -8.71 -22.92 13.04
N PRO A 485 -9.01 -24.20 13.36
CA PRO A 485 -8.44 -25.36 12.68
C PRO A 485 -8.64 -25.35 11.16
N GLU A 486 -9.77 -24.81 10.70
CA GLU A 486 -10.19 -24.69 9.31
C GLU A 486 -9.17 -23.91 8.47
N TYR A 487 -8.56 -22.88 9.07
CA TYR A 487 -7.56 -22.02 8.42
C TYR A 487 -6.13 -22.36 8.78
N LYS A 488 -5.93 -23.34 9.68
CA LYS A 488 -4.66 -23.62 10.36
C LYS A 488 -4.02 -22.31 10.86
N TYR A 489 -4.80 -21.53 11.61
CA TYR A 489 -4.42 -20.19 12.06
C TYR A 489 -4.88 -19.91 13.51
N PRO A 490 -4.22 -19.01 14.25
CA PRO A 490 -4.78 -18.48 15.50
C PRO A 490 -6.15 -17.85 15.28
N ALA A 491 -7.02 -17.89 16.28
CA ALA A 491 -8.30 -17.18 16.21
C ALA A 491 -8.09 -15.67 15.98
N HIS A 492 -9.02 -15.04 15.27
CA HIS A 492 -8.89 -13.62 14.88
C HIS A 492 -9.10 -12.66 16.06
N GLY A 493 -9.83 -13.12 17.08
CA GLY A 493 -9.97 -12.51 18.39
C GLY A 493 -10.60 -13.50 19.35
N VAL A 494 -10.62 -13.18 20.64
CA VAL A 494 -11.32 -13.97 21.65
C VAL A 494 -12.29 -13.09 22.42
N MET A 495 -13.57 -13.41 22.36
CA MET A 495 -14.61 -12.74 23.13
C MET A 495 -14.69 -13.36 24.52
N LEU A 496 -14.56 -12.53 25.56
CA LEU A 496 -14.83 -12.92 26.93
C LEU A 496 -16.29 -12.68 27.26
N VAL A 497 -16.95 -13.69 27.83
CA VAL A 497 -18.37 -13.66 28.16
C VAL A 497 -18.56 -14.06 29.61
N ALA A 498 -19.14 -13.15 30.41
CA ALA A 498 -19.54 -13.41 31.78
C ALA A 498 -20.90 -14.12 31.81
N LEU A 499 -21.02 -15.16 32.61
CA LEU A 499 -22.26 -15.90 32.84
C LEU A 499 -22.73 -15.67 34.28
N ASP A 500 -23.99 -15.31 34.47
CA ASP A 500 -24.61 -15.27 35.80
C ASP A 500 -25.06 -16.69 36.26
N ALA A 501 -25.66 -16.77 37.44
CA ALA A 501 -26.14 -18.04 38.00
C ALA A 501 -27.27 -18.68 37.18
N GLN A 502 -27.96 -17.91 36.36
CA GLN A 502 -29.02 -18.34 35.45
C GLN A 502 -28.47 -18.70 34.06
N GLY A 503 -27.16 -18.56 33.84
CA GLY A 503 -26.51 -18.80 32.55
C GLY A 503 -26.69 -17.67 31.53
N LYS A 504 -27.18 -16.50 31.95
CA LYS A 504 -27.32 -15.33 31.06
C LYS A 504 -25.94 -14.84 30.63
N ALA A 505 -25.72 -14.78 29.32
CA ALA A 505 -24.48 -14.32 28.73
C ALA A 505 -24.41 -12.78 28.68
N THR A 506 -23.28 -12.24 29.12
CA THR A 506 -22.90 -10.84 28.94
C THR A 506 -21.49 -10.78 28.40
N PRO A 507 -21.30 -10.43 27.12
CA PRO A 507 -19.98 -10.12 26.57
C PRO A 507 -19.32 -8.95 27.32
N ILE A 508 -18.04 -9.10 27.68
CA ILE A 508 -17.33 -8.12 28.54
C ILE A 508 -16.06 -7.56 27.91
N ALA A 509 -15.44 -8.28 26.97
CA ALA A 509 -14.20 -7.84 26.33
C ALA A 509 -13.88 -8.64 25.06
N ILE A 510 -12.97 -8.11 24.25
CA ILE A 510 -12.35 -8.83 23.12
C ILE A 510 -10.84 -8.80 23.31
N ALA A 511 -10.22 -9.97 23.39
CA ALA A 511 -8.80 -10.15 23.64
C ALA A 511 -8.03 -10.45 22.32
N PRO A 512 -6.83 -9.88 22.14
CA PRO A 512 -5.99 -10.19 21.00
C PRO A 512 -5.31 -11.56 21.16
N VAL A 513 -5.22 -12.32 20.07
CA VAL A 513 -4.49 -13.59 20.00
C VAL A 513 -3.11 -13.36 19.39
N ASN A 514 -2.12 -13.08 20.26
CA ASN A 514 -0.79 -12.65 19.80
C ASN A 514 0.38 -13.15 20.67
N GLN A 515 0.11 -13.96 21.70
CA GLN A 515 1.11 -14.51 22.61
C GLN A 515 1.68 -15.83 22.09
N GLU A 516 2.97 -16.04 22.29
CA GLU A 516 3.64 -17.29 21.93
C GLU A 516 3.33 -18.38 22.95
N ARG A 517 2.99 -19.58 22.47
CA ARG A 517 2.65 -20.75 23.30
C ARG A 517 3.41 -21.99 22.83
N PRO A 518 4.69 -22.14 23.20
CA PRO A 518 5.51 -23.28 22.79
C PRO A 518 4.96 -24.64 23.24
N ASP A 519 4.30 -24.66 24.40
CA ASP A 519 3.60 -25.82 24.96
C ASP A 519 2.44 -26.28 24.06
N VAL A 520 1.58 -25.35 23.65
CA VAL A 520 0.48 -25.61 22.71
C VAL A 520 1.05 -26.05 21.37
N LYS A 521 2.08 -25.35 20.87
CA LYS A 521 2.76 -25.67 19.61
C LYS A 521 3.19 -27.14 19.53
N GLN A 522 3.74 -27.68 20.61
CA GLN A 522 4.15 -29.08 20.73
C GLN A 522 2.96 -30.04 20.78
N ALA A 523 1.89 -29.69 21.50
CA ALA A 523 0.72 -30.55 21.69
C ALA A 523 -0.15 -30.71 20.43
N ILE A 524 -0.33 -29.66 19.64
CA ILE A 524 -1.23 -29.65 18.47
C ILE A 524 -0.53 -29.89 17.11
N ASN A 525 0.72 -30.41 17.11
CA ASN A 525 1.54 -30.69 15.91
C ASN A 525 1.44 -29.59 14.83
N THR A 526 1.78 -28.36 15.22
CA THR A 526 1.52 -27.12 14.47
C THR A 526 2.49 -26.81 13.34
N SER A 527 3.20 -27.80 12.79
CA SER A 527 4.14 -27.59 11.67
C SER A 527 3.48 -26.88 10.48
N ASP A 528 2.18 -27.07 10.32
CA ASP A 528 1.39 -26.56 9.20
C ASP A 528 0.72 -25.21 9.47
N TYR A 529 0.80 -24.68 10.70
CA TYR A 529 0.14 -23.41 11.05
C TYR A 529 0.98 -22.22 10.58
N ARG A 530 0.32 -21.21 9.99
CA ARG A 530 1.01 -20.03 9.43
C ARG A 530 1.57 -19.07 10.49
N SER A 531 1.19 -19.24 11.75
CA SER A 531 1.63 -18.43 12.90
C SER A 531 1.84 -19.34 14.10
N GLN A 532 2.69 -18.92 15.04
CA GLN A 532 3.01 -19.66 16.27
C GLN A 532 2.47 -18.94 17.53
N ARG A 533 1.64 -17.91 17.32
CA ARG A 533 1.09 -17.05 18.37
C ARG A 533 -0.37 -17.43 18.63
N PHE A 534 -0.59 -18.46 19.44
CA PHE A 534 -1.91 -19.01 19.75
C PHE A 534 -2.49 -18.49 21.06
N GLY A 535 -1.65 -17.89 21.91
CA GLY A 535 -2.07 -17.44 23.22
C GLY A 535 -2.78 -16.09 23.17
N TRP A 536 -3.73 -15.93 24.07
CA TRP A 536 -4.39 -14.67 24.36
C TRP A 536 -4.34 -14.38 25.84
N GLU A 537 -4.31 -13.09 26.18
CA GLU A 537 -4.31 -12.60 27.55
C GLU A 537 -5.12 -11.30 27.58
N MET A 538 -5.94 -11.14 28.62
CA MET A 538 -6.72 -9.93 28.84
C MET A 538 -6.74 -9.58 30.32
N ILE A 539 -6.47 -8.32 30.62
CA ILE A 539 -6.58 -7.75 31.97
C ILE A 539 -7.74 -6.77 31.96
N LEU A 540 -8.73 -7.01 32.82
CA LEU A 540 -9.97 -6.23 32.89
C LEU A 540 -10.14 -5.59 34.26
N PRO A 541 -10.59 -4.33 34.33
CA PRO A 541 -11.00 -3.74 35.59
C PRO A 541 -12.28 -4.44 36.09
N LYS A 542 -12.42 -4.61 37.40
CA LYS A 542 -13.53 -5.35 38.03
C LYS A 542 -14.91 -4.83 37.59
N GLU A 543 -15.01 -3.54 37.29
CA GLU A 543 -16.23 -2.86 36.86
C GLU A 543 -16.75 -3.34 35.50
N ARG A 544 -15.87 -3.91 34.64
CA ARG A 544 -16.30 -4.52 33.37
C ARG A 544 -16.96 -5.88 33.56
N VAL A 545 -16.81 -6.52 34.73
CA VAL A 545 -17.44 -7.81 35.02
C VAL A 545 -18.77 -7.56 35.77
N PRO A 546 -19.93 -7.99 35.22
CA PRO A 546 -21.23 -7.73 35.83
C PRO A 546 -21.35 -8.25 37.27
N VAL A 547 -22.03 -7.46 38.11
CA VAL A 547 -22.38 -7.87 39.48
C VAL A 547 -23.41 -9.00 39.40
N GLY A 548 -22.93 -10.24 39.52
CA GLY A 548 -23.71 -11.47 39.53
C GLY A 548 -23.07 -12.58 38.72
N ALA A 549 -22.02 -12.27 37.95
CA ALA A 549 -21.25 -13.23 37.20
C ALA A 549 -20.63 -14.29 38.13
N THR A 550 -20.87 -15.56 37.80
CA THR A 550 -20.34 -16.73 38.51
C THR A 550 -19.09 -17.28 37.83
N GLN A 551 -19.03 -17.16 36.50
CA GLN A 551 -17.91 -17.60 35.69
C GLN A 551 -17.73 -16.75 34.45
N VAL A 552 -16.53 -16.81 33.88
CA VAL A 552 -16.20 -16.24 32.57
C VAL A 552 -15.78 -17.36 31.63
N ILE A 553 -16.40 -17.40 30.46
CA ILE A 553 -16.01 -18.28 29.35
C ILE A 553 -15.38 -17.44 28.23
N ALA A 554 -14.78 -18.12 27.26
CA ALA A 554 -14.18 -17.50 26.10
C ALA A 554 -14.73 -18.10 24.81
N LEU A 555 -14.94 -17.28 23.80
CA LEU A 555 -15.36 -17.67 22.45
C LEU A 555 -14.28 -17.21 21.46
N ALA A 556 -13.75 -18.11 20.62
CA ALA A 556 -12.94 -17.73 19.47
C ALA A 556 -13.83 -17.10 18.40
N ILE A 557 -13.37 -15.96 17.86
CA ILE A 557 -14.08 -15.23 16.80
C ILE A 557 -13.48 -15.61 15.44
N ASP A 558 -14.31 -16.07 14.51
CA ASP A 558 -13.97 -16.18 13.09
C ASP A 558 -14.54 -14.98 12.32
N THR A 559 -13.67 -14.03 11.98
CA THR A 559 -14.09 -12.85 11.21
C THR A 559 -14.39 -13.11 9.73
N ASN A 560 -14.10 -14.30 9.19
CA ASN A 560 -14.45 -14.62 7.81
C ASN A 560 -15.90 -15.06 7.67
N THR A 561 -16.44 -15.75 8.68
CA THR A 561 -17.82 -16.25 8.69
C THR A 561 -18.73 -15.49 9.66
N GLY A 562 -18.16 -14.81 10.66
CA GLY A 562 -18.89 -14.20 11.76
C GLY A 562 -19.14 -15.17 12.92
N ASP A 563 -18.71 -16.43 12.81
CA ASP A 563 -18.99 -17.47 13.78
C ASP A 563 -18.23 -17.29 15.09
N LEU A 564 -18.85 -17.76 16.17
CA LEU A 564 -18.30 -17.79 17.52
C LEU A 564 -18.15 -19.25 17.97
N HIS A 565 -16.93 -19.63 18.35
CA HIS A 565 -16.63 -20.99 18.79
C HIS A 565 -16.24 -21.03 20.26
N ARG A 566 -17.02 -21.74 21.08
CA ARG A 566 -16.74 -21.82 22.51
C ARG A 566 -15.44 -22.57 22.81
N LEU A 567 -14.55 -21.94 23.58
CA LEU A 567 -13.33 -22.55 24.08
C LEU A 567 -13.64 -23.53 25.22
N VAL A 568 -12.79 -24.54 25.37
CA VAL A 568 -12.90 -25.50 26.47
C VAL A 568 -12.43 -24.84 27.78
N GLY A 569 -13.12 -25.13 28.89
CA GLY A 569 -12.83 -24.56 30.20
C GLY A 569 -13.60 -23.27 30.51
N SER A 570 -13.57 -22.87 31.77
CA SER A 570 -14.12 -21.60 32.25
C SER A 570 -13.35 -21.11 33.46
N SER A 571 -13.33 -19.79 33.67
CA SER A 571 -12.76 -19.19 34.86
C SER A 571 -13.87 -18.94 35.87
N GLN A 572 -13.87 -19.68 36.98
CA GLN A 572 -14.80 -19.43 38.09
C GLN A 572 -14.42 -18.13 38.80
N LEU A 573 -15.40 -17.27 39.05
CA LEU A 573 -15.21 -16.04 39.81
C LEU A 573 -15.51 -16.36 41.27
N GLN A 574 -14.47 -16.64 42.06
CA GLN A 574 -14.60 -16.69 43.52
C GLN A 574 -14.78 -15.25 44.01
N ARG A 575 -15.89 -14.99 44.70
CA ARG A 575 -16.14 -13.71 45.38
C ARG A 575 -15.61 -13.74 46.79
#